data_AF-A0A1X9LT27-F1
#
_entry.id   AF-A0A1X9LT27-F1
#
_cell.length_a   1.000
_cell.length_b   1.000
_cell.length_c   1.000
_cell.angle_alpha   90.00
_cell.angle_beta   90.00
_cell.angle_gamma   90.00
#
_symmetry.space_group_name_H-M   'P 1'
#
loop_
_entity.id
_entity.type
_entity.pdbx_description
1 polymer ?
#
loop_
_entity_poly.entity_id
_entity_poly.type
_entity_poly.pdbx_seq_one_letter_code
_entity_poly.pdbx_strand_id
1 'polypeptide(L)'
;MLRELPAESAVDPGDEPCPLRHERTAFPSLLSVASLSVRAAERARGDRVRRGTARAYPPGDEPRTVRLVDARNELGTFLRARRELVQPEDVGLPRGATRKVHGLRREEVAALAGISSEYYLRLERGRDTHPSDQVLDALARVLQLDHESRGYLLDLARARPSSPPAEGDRLPADAQLLLDTIGAPAFIVNRYRDVLAANAAATELSPMMRPGVNRIRALFLDAETQRAHPDWEQHAASMVAQLRADLGTRTDDPRAQTLIGELTMKSSLFRTLWDRHDVGRGGRSDTLIVRPGRPPLAFRQEKLQLVADPALLLVVYLPQTAPSDVPPADSGEGLSGCRAWPET
;
A
#
# COMPACT_ATOMS: atom_id res chain seq x y z
N MET A 1 25.27 -51.74 -31.21
CA MET A 1 25.08 -53.20 -31.15
C MET A 1 24.09 -53.47 -30.04
N LEU A 2 22.89 -53.89 -30.42
CA LEU A 2 21.70 -54.10 -29.57
C LEU A 2 21.90 -55.26 -28.58
N ARG A 3 21.28 -55.15 -27.40
CA ARG A 3 20.76 -56.26 -26.56
C ARG A 3 19.82 -55.63 -25.52
N GLU A 4 18.54 -55.53 -25.81
CA GLU A 4 17.48 -56.53 -25.56
C GLU A 4 17.19 -56.74 -24.05
N LEU A 5 15.96 -56.36 -23.71
CA LEU A 5 15.25 -56.55 -22.44
C LEU A 5 14.94 -58.03 -22.18
N PRO A 6 14.45 -58.36 -20.97
CA PRO A 6 13.30 -59.25 -20.88
C PRO A 6 12.12 -58.59 -20.17
N ALA A 7 10.95 -59.09 -20.54
CA ALA A 7 9.61 -58.60 -20.25
C ALA A 7 8.98 -59.23 -18.99
N GLU A 8 8.01 -58.48 -18.46
CA GLU A 8 6.72 -58.88 -17.86
C GLU A 8 6.66 -59.83 -16.65
N SER A 9 6.06 -59.31 -15.56
CA SER A 9 5.01 -60.04 -14.83
C SER A 9 4.01 -59.07 -14.17
N ALA A 10 2.73 -59.22 -14.57
CA ALA A 10 1.46 -59.08 -13.83
C ALA A 10 1.35 -57.99 -12.72
N VAL A 11 0.58 -56.92 -12.93
CA VAL A 11 -0.88 -56.78 -12.63
C VAL A 11 -1.20 -56.93 -11.13
N ASP A 12 -1.43 -55.79 -10.48
CA ASP A 12 -2.23 -55.65 -9.26
C ASP A 12 -3.35 -54.62 -9.54
N PRO A 13 -4.65 -55.00 -9.52
CA PRO A 13 -5.75 -54.10 -9.81
C PRO A 13 -6.30 -53.51 -8.50
N GLY A 14 -6.02 -52.22 -8.26
CA GLY A 14 -6.45 -51.54 -7.04
C GLY A 14 -6.78 -50.07 -7.25
N ASP A 15 -7.38 -49.71 -8.39
CA ASP A 15 -7.95 -48.39 -8.63
C ASP A 15 -9.39 -48.55 -9.15
N GLU A 16 -10.37 -48.53 -8.22
CA GLU A 16 -11.75 -48.17 -8.55
C GLU A 16 -12.01 -46.73 -8.09
N PRO A 17 -12.30 -45.80 -9.02
CA PRO A 17 -12.67 -44.43 -8.68
C PRO A 17 -14.12 -44.36 -8.20
N CYS A 18 -14.32 -43.73 -7.04
CA CYS A 18 -15.64 -43.44 -6.49
C CYS A 18 -16.40 -42.46 -7.42
N PRO A 19 -17.66 -42.73 -7.80
CA PRO A 19 -18.35 -41.99 -8.84
C PRO A 19 -18.87 -40.64 -8.36
N LEU A 20 -18.63 -39.63 -9.20
CA LEU A 20 -19.20 -38.29 -9.18
C LEU A 20 -20.73 -38.36 -9.06
N ARG A 21 -21.28 -37.88 -7.95
CA ARG A 21 -22.71 -37.61 -7.82
C ARG A 21 -23.02 -36.24 -8.40
N HIS A 22 -23.58 -36.25 -9.61
CA HIS A 22 -24.30 -35.13 -10.18
C HIS A 22 -25.55 -34.85 -9.36
N GLU A 23 -25.59 -33.72 -8.64
CA GLU A 23 -26.85 -33.10 -8.27
C GLU A 23 -26.98 -31.76 -9.01
N ARG A 24 -27.76 -31.85 -10.09
CA ARG A 24 -28.38 -30.73 -10.78
C ARG A 24 -29.42 -30.13 -9.84
N THR A 25 -29.27 -28.85 -9.51
CA THR A 25 -30.42 -28.06 -9.04
C THR A 25 -30.37 -26.68 -9.66
N ALA A 26 -31.51 -26.33 -10.23
CA ALA A 26 -31.75 -25.26 -11.17
C ALA A 26 -31.73 -23.87 -10.53
N PHE A 27 -31.18 -22.92 -11.28
CA PHE A 27 -31.47 -21.49 -11.19
C PHE A 27 -32.96 -21.21 -11.49
N PRO A 28 -33.54 -20.18 -10.86
CA PRO A 28 -34.49 -19.32 -11.53
C PRO A 28 -33.91 -17.92 -11.72
N SER A 29 -33.83 -17.52 -12.98
CA SER A 29 -33.66 -16.16 -13.46
C SER A 29 -34.97 -15.38 -13.33
N LEU A 30 -34.96 -14.15 -12.83
CA LEU A 30 -35.87 -13.05 -13.22
C LEU A 30 -35.16 -11.70 -12.94
N LEU A 31 -34.76 -10.98 -14.00
CA LEU A 31 -35.32 -9.69 -14.48
C LEU A 31 -35.53 -8.63 -13.37
N SER A 32 -34.73 -7.55 -13.34
CA SER A 32 -35.05 -6.20 -13.91
C SER A 32 -36.31 -5.60 -13.25
N VAL A 33 -36.37 -4.40 -12.67
CA VAL A 33 -36.01 -3.05 -13.14
C VAL A 33 -36.08 -2.11 -11.92
N ALA A 34 -35.40 -0.95 -11.98
CA ALA A 34 -35.90 0.38 -11.59
C ALA A 34 -34.98 1.19 -10.67
N SER A 35 -34.22 2.03 -11.35
CA SER A 35 -33.74 3.35 -10.95
C SER A 35 -34.82 4.18 -10.23
N LEU A 36 -34.44 4.95 -9.21
CA LEU A 36 -35.13 6.19 -8.88
C LEU A 36 -34.18 7.19 -8.23
N SER A 37 -34.04 8.31 -8.92
CA SER A 37 -33.24 9.47 -8.60
C SER A 37 -33.89 10.35 -7.54
N VAL A 38 -33.04 10.90 -6.67
CA VAL A 38 -33.02 12.24 -6.06
C VAL A 38 -34.20 13.18 -6.37
N ARG A 39 -34.87 13.72 -5.33
CA ARG A 39 -34.93 15.18 -5.02
C ARG A 39 -35.78 15.52 -3.78
N ALA A 40 -35.13 16.31 -2.91
CA ALA A 40 -35.58 17.55 -2.27
C ALA A 40 -36.81 17.60 -1.35
N ALA A 41 -36.60 18.11 -0.13
CA ALA A 41 -37.51 19.08 0.50
C ALA A 41 -36.77 19.90 1.58
N GLU A 42 -36.33 21.10 1.21
CA GLU A 42 -36.16 22.22 2.14
C GLU A 42 -37.53 22.86 2.42
N ARG A 43 -37.82 23.19 3.69
CA ARG A 43 -38.35 24.50 4.17
C ARG A 43 -39.00 24.39 5.55
N ALA A 44 -38.51 25.20 6.48
CA ALA A 44 -39.24 26.15 7.35
C ALA A 44 -38.27 26.62 8.45
N ARG A 45 -37.75 27.85 8.43
CA ARG A 45 -38.28 29.05 9.14
C ARG A 45 -38.99 28.68 10.45
N GLY A 46 -38.60 29.13 11.63
CA GLY A 46 -37.56 30.04 12.09
C GLY A 46 -37.92 30.42 13.52
N ASP A 47 -36.94 30.66 14.38
CA ASP A 47 -37.20 31.45 15.59
C ASP A 47 -35.91 32.13 16.09
N ARG A 48 -36.03 33.43 16.35
CA ARG A 48 -35.02 34.23 17.05
C ARG A 48 -35.36 34.18 18.53
N VAL A 49 -34.36 34.06 19.41
CA VAL A 49 -34.19 34.98 20.56
C VAL A 49 -32.85 34.71 21.30
N ARG A 50 -32.10 35.81 21.44
CA ARG A 50 -31.13 36.23 22.48
C ARG A 50 -29.72 35.61 22.59
N ARG A 51 -28.78 36.42 22.08
CA ARG A 51 -27.52 36.93 22.67
C ARG A 51 -27.08 36.28 23.99
N GLY A 52 -26.02 35.47 23.90
CA GLY A 52 -25.02 35.26 24.93
C GLY A 52 -23.64 35.59 24.35
N THR A 53 -22.85 36.37 25.08
CA THR A 53 -21.54 36.90 24.68
C THR A 53 -20.51 35.79 24.49
N ALA A 54 -20.11 35.51 23.25
CA ALA A 54 -18.99 34.64 22.92
C ALA A 54 -17.84 35.45 22.29
N ARG A 55 -16.70 35.33 22.94
CA ARG A 55 -15.39 35.92 22.65
C ARG A 55 -15.00 35.74 21.18
N ALA A 56 -14.68 36.84 20.50
CA ALA A 56 -14.23 36.85 19.12
C ALA A 56 -12.89 36.10 18.96
N TYR A 57 -12.86 35.10 18.09
CA TYR A 57 -11.64 34.51 17.54
C TYR A 57 -11.26 35.29 16.27
N PRO A 58 -9.97 35.60 16.04
CA PRO A 58 -9.55 36.30 14.82
C PRO A 58 -9.77 35.42 13.57
N PRO A 59 -10.02 36.01 12.40
CA PRO A 59 -10.18 35.27 11.15
C PRO A 59 -8.80 34.91 10.62
N GLY A 60 -8.49 33.61 10.55
CA GLY A 60 -7.19 33.17 10.07
C GLY A 60 -7.10 31.67 9.99
N ASP A 61 -7.72 31.10 8.95
CA ASP A 61 -7.11 30.09 8.08
C ASP A 61 -8.16 29.71 7.05
N GLU A 62 -8.08 30.37 5.89
CA GLU A 62 -8.73 29.84 4.69
C GLU A 62 -8.21 28.41 4.45
N PRO A 63 -9.08 27.47 4.05
CA PRO A 63 -8.64 26.12 3.74
C PRO A 63 -7.63 26.19 2.60
N ARG A 64 -6.35 25.94 2.93
CA ARG A 64 -5.30 25.73 1.93
C ARG A 64 -5.80 24.67 0.98
N THR A 65 -6.03 25.05 -0.27
CA THR A 65 -6.34 24.13 -1.34
C THR A 65 -5.30 23.02 -1.30
N VAL A 66 -5.76 21.81 -0.98
CA VAL A 66 -4.96 20.59 -1.10
C VAL A 66 -4.50 20.58 -2.55
N ARG A 67 -3.20 20.79 -2.77
CA ARG A 67 -2.62 20.66 -4.11
C ARG A 67 -2.68 19.18 -4.45
N LEU A 68 -3.78 18.77 -5.09
CA LEU A 68 -3.75 17.58 -5.94
C LEU A 68 -2.51 17.73 -6.81
N VAL A 69 -1.68 16.67 -6.79
CA VAL A 69 -0.42 16.55 -7.50
C VAL A 69 -0.48 17.35 -8.80
N ASP A 70 0.38 18.37 -8.92
CA ASP A 70 0.50 19.10 -10.18
C ASP A 70 1.11 18.10 -11.17
N ALA A 71 0.24 17.33 -11.85
CA ALA A 71 0.61 16.16 -12.66
C ALA A 71 1.63 16.51 -13.77
N ARG A 72 1.83 17.80 -14.03
CA ARG A 72 2.79 18.33 -14.99
C ARG A 72 4.24 18.38 -14.46
N ASN A 73 4.49 18.20 -13.16
CA ASN A 73 5.84 18.18 -12.59
C ASN A 73 5.98 17.31 -11.33
N GLU A 74 5.88 16.00 -11.49
CA GLU A 74 6.11 15.04 -10.40
C GLU A 74 7.55 15.11 -9.87
N LEU A 75 8.54 15.21 -10.76
CA LEU A 75 9.97 15.32 -10.40
C LEU A 75 10.22 16.49 -9.45
N GLY A 76 9.80 17.69 -9.82
CA GLY A 76 10.00 18.86 -8.98
C GLY A 76 9.19 18.82 -7.69
N THR A 77 8.00 18.20 -7.70
CA THR A 77 7.20 18.00 -6.48
C THR A 77 7.92 17.06 -5.52
N PHE A 78 8.46 15.95 -6.02
CA PHE A 78 9.27 15.00 -5.25
C PHE A 78 10.53 15.67 -4.67
N LEU A 79 11.31 16.37 -5.49
CA LEU A 79 12.51 17.08 -5.04
C LEU A 79 12.19 18.09 -3.94
N ARG A 80 11.11 18.84 -4.10
CA ARG A 80 10.65 19.80 -3.10
C ARG A 80 10.30 19.12 -1.77
N ALA A 81 9.51 18.06 -1.81
CA ALA A 81 9.09 17.32 -0.62
C ALA A 81 10.31 16.75 0.13
N ARG A 82 11.23 16.10 -0.59
CA ARG A 82 12.46 15.54 0.00
C ARG A 82 13.37 16.63 0.58
N ARG A 83 13.51 17.77 -0.11
CA ARG A 83 14.29 18.92 0.39
C ARG A 83 13.75 19.46 1.72
N GLU A 84 12.44 19.50 1.89
CA GLU A 84 11.79 20.04 3.09
C GLU A 84 11.94 19.12 4.32
N LEU A 85 12.32 17.85 4.11
CA LEU A 85 12.58 16.86 5.17
C LEU A 85 14.01 16.88 5.68
N VAL A 86 15.01 17.05 4.81
CA VAL A 86 16.43 17.03 5.21
C VAL A 86 16.77 18.27 6.04
N GLN A 87 17.36 18.05 7.21
CA GLN A 87 17.81 19.16 8.06
C GLN A 87 19.21 19.62 7.65
N PRO A 88 19.52 20.92 7.77
CA PRO A 88 20.86 21.46 7.48
C PRO A 88 21.99 20.72 8.20
N GLU A 89 21.75 20.36 9.45
CA GLU A 89 22.69 19.70 10.33
C GLU A 89 23.09 18.30 9.80
N ASP A 90 22.15 17.60 9.15
CA ASP A 90 22.36 16.27 8.57
C ASP A 90 23.38 16.30 7.41
N VAL A 91 23.56 17.46 6.78
CA VAL A 91 24.50 17.69 5.67
C VAL A 91 25.65 18.62 6.06
N GLY A 92 25.88 18.82 7.36
CA GLY A 92 27.00 19.60 7.88
C GLY A 92 26.85 21.11 7.77
N LEU A 93 25.63 21.61 7.53
CA LEU A 93 25.33 23.05 7.49
C LEU A 93 24.77 23.54 8.83
N PRO A 94 25.10 24.77 9.24
CA PRO A 94 24.51 25.36 10.44
C PRO A 94 23.04 25.75 10.21
N ARG A 95 22.18 25.50 11.22
CA ARG A 95 20.75 25.86 11.16
C ARG A 95 20.50 27.37 11.02
N GLY A 96 21.37 28.21 11.61
CA GLY A 96 21.19 29.65 11.68
C GLY A 96 20.00 30.10 12.55
N ALA A 97 20.14 31.21 13.25
CA ALA A 97 19.17 31.64 14.27
C ALA A 97 17.80 32.12 13.72
N THR A 98 17.68 32.44 12.43
CA THR A 98 16.49 33.08 11.83
C THR A 98 15.89 32.30 10.64
N ARG A 99 16.00 30.97 10.68
CA ARG A 99 15.55 30.11 9.58
C ARG A 99 14.01 30.09 9.47
N LYS A 100 13.48 30.44 8.29
CA LYS A 100 12.04 30.42 7.98
C LYS A 100 11.57 29.12 7.29
N VAL A 101 12.49 28.36 6.71
CA VAL A 101 12.20 27.10 6.00
C VAL A 101 12.51 25.94 6.93
N HIS A 102 11.65 24.90 6.91
CA HIS A 102 11.79 23.73 7.77
C HIS A 102 13.05 22.89 7.47
N GLY A 103 13.32 22.61 6.19
CA GLY A 103 14.49 21.85 5.75
C GLY A 103 15.53 22.70 5.03
N LEU A 104 16.20 22.07 4.05
CA LEU A 104 17.20 22.72 3.20
C LEU A 104 16.57 23.81 2.31
N ARG A 105 17.33 24.88 2.08
CA ARG A 105 17.00 25.92 1.10
C ARG A 105 17.44 25.46 -0.29
N ARG A 106 16.92 26.12 -1.32
CA ARG A 106 17.24 25.77 -2.72
C ARG A 106 18.71 26.00 -3.02
N GLU A 107 19.22 27.13 -2.55
CA GLU A 107 20.63 27.53 -2.67
C GLU A 107 21.58 26.55 -1.99
N GLU A 108 21.18 25.96 -0.87
CA GLU A 108 21.99 24.99 -0.13
C GLU A 108 22.05 23.65 -0.87
N VAL A 109 20.91 23.14 -1.34
CA VAL A 109 20.87 21.93 -2.17
C VAL A 109 21.70 22.11 -3.42
N ALA A 110 21.54 23.25 -4.10
CA ALA A 110 22.27 23.55 -5.33
C ALA A 110 23.79 23.61 -5.10
N ALA A 111 24.22 24.31 -4.03
CA ALA A 111 25.63 24.38 -3.67
C ALA A 111 26.23 23.00 -3.35
N LEU A 112 25.54 22.19 -2.55
CA LEU A 112 25.98 20.84 -2.19
C LEU A 112 25.98 19.88 -3.40
N ALA A 113 25.04 20.04 -4.33
CA ALA A 113 24.94 19.23 -5.53
C ALA A 113 25.86 19.71 -6.68
N GLY A 114 26.57 20.83 -6.52
CA GLY A 114 27.44 21.39 -7.55
C GLY A 114 26.70 21.95 -8.77
N ILE A 115 25.48 22.46 -8.58
CA ILE A 115 24.63 23.04 -9.63
C ILE A 115 24.22 24.47 -9.29
N SER A 116 23.67 25.21 -10.25
CA SER A 116 23.16 26.56 -9.99
C SER A 116 21.81 26.53 -9.25
N SER A 117 21.59 27.47 -8.34
CA SER A 117 20.31 27.63 -7.63
C SER A 117 19.14 27.86 -8.59
N GLU A 118 19.38 28.61 -9.68
CA GLU A 118 18.38 28.85 -10.72
C GLU A 118 18.04 27.56 -11.48
N TYR A 119 19.01 26.67 -11.73
CA TYR A 119 18.72 25.37 -12.34
C TYR A 119 17.88 24.48 -11.42
N TYR A 120 18.23 24.40 -10.13
CA TYR A 120 17.43 23.64 -9.16
C TYR A 120 15.99 24.20 -9.03
N LEU A 121 15.82 25.52 -9.07
CA LEU A 121 14.50 26.16 -9.11
C LEU A 121 13.70 25.77 -10.36
N ARG A 122 14.34 25.67 -11.53
CA ARG A 122 13.67 25.25 -12.76
C ARG A 122 13.24 23.79 -12.73
N LEU A 123 14.03 22.90 -12.09
CA LEU A 123 13.62 21.51 -11.82
C LEU A 123 12.37 21.47 -10.92
N GLU A 124 12.39 22.18 -9.78
CA GLU A 124 11.22 22.24 -8.88
C GLU A 124 9.96 22.85 -9.53
N ARG A 125 10.13 23.70 -10.55
CA ARG A 125 9.03 24.31 -11.32
C ARG A 125 8.63 23.55 -12.58
N GLY A 126 9.36 22.50 -12.95
CA GLY A 126 9.07 21.69 -14.14
C GLY A 126 9.40 22.40 -15.44
N ARG A 127 10.26 23.42 -15.39
CA ARG A 127 10.79 24.10 -16.58
C ARG A 127 11.98 23.36 -17.18
N ASP A 128 12.65 22.55 -16.36
CA ASP A 128 13.64 21.56 -16.78
C ASP A 128 13.16 20.20 -16.29
N THR A 129 13.10 19.20 -17.17
CA THR A 129 12.56 17.86 -16.86
C THR A 129 13.55 16.73 -17.13
N HIS A 130 14.70 17.02 -17.75
CA HIS A 130 15.70 16.02 -18.13
C HIS A 130 17.09 16.35 -17.56
N PRO A 131 17.26 16.31 -16.22
CA PRO A 131 18.58 16.39 -15.61
C PRO A 131 19.45 15.18 -16.00
N SER A 132 20.78 15.36 -16.02
CA SER A 132 21.70 14.25 -16.27
C SER A 132 21.73 13.27 -15.09
N ASP A 133 22.11 12.01 -15.34
CA ASP A 133 22.29 11.00 -14.29
C ASP A 133 23.26 11.49 -13.19
N GLN A 134 24.31 12.24 -13.55
CA GLN A 134 25.25 12.83 -12.59
C GLN A 134 24.56 13.83 -11.64
N VAL A 135 23.66 14.68 -12.17
CA VAL A 135 22.87 15.62 -11.36
C VAL A 135 21.91 14.87 -10.46
N LEU A 136 21.22 13.85 -10.98
CA LEU A 136 20.29 13.03 -10.20
C LEU A 136 21.00 12.32 -9.05
N ASP A 137 22.21 11.82 -9.29
CA ASP A 137 23.03 11.19 -8.26
C ASP A 137 23.52 12.17 -7.20
N ALA A 138 23.91 13.38 -7.61
CA ALA A 138 24.25 14.43 -6.66
C ALA A 138 23.05 14.82 -5.79
N LEU A 139 21.88 15.03 -6.39
CA LEU A 139 20.64 15.33 -5.68
C LEU A 139 20.25 14.20 -4.72
N ALA A 140 20.34 12.93 -5.15
CA ALA A 140 20.03 11.79 -4.30
C ALA A 140 20.93 11.74 -3.05
N ARG A 141 22.23 12.02 -3.19
CA ARG A 141 23.16 12.08 -2.05
C ARG A 141 22.84 13.25 -1.11
N VAL A 142 22.64 14.45 -1.64
CA VAL A 142 22.36 15.65 -0.85
C VAL A 142 21.04 15.53 -0.11
N LEU A 143 20.04 14.93 -0.75
CA LEU A 143 18.72 14.71 -0.16
C LEU A 143 18.64 13.43 0.69
N GLN A 144 19.77 12.75 0.93
CA GLN A 144 19.89 11.52 1.70
C GLN A 144 18.83 10.48 1.32
N LEU A 145 18.62 10.30 0.02
CA LEU A 145 17.64 9.34 -0.47
C LEU A 145 18.16 7.92 -0.24
N ASP A 146 17.29 7.07 0.31
CA ASP A 146 17.53 5.64 0.35
C ASP A 146 17.50 5.04 -1.06
N HIS A 147 17.82 3.74 -1.14
CA HIS A 147 17.90 3.04 -2.42
C HIS A 147 16.59 3.12 -3.22
N GLU A 148 15.43 3.01 -2.54
CA GLU A 148 14.12 2.99 -3.18
C GLU A 148 13.71 4.38 -3.67
N SER A 149 13.91 5.41 -2.85
CA SER A 149 13.67 6.81 -3.19
C SER A 149 14.59 7.30 -4.29
N ARG A 150 15.86 6.85 -4.32
CA ARG A 150 16.78 7.13 -5.43
C ARG A 150 16.32 6.45 -6.72
N GLY A 151 15.89 5.19 -6.66
CA GLY A 151 15.32 4.50 -7.82
C GLY A 151 14.12 5.26 -8.40
N TYR A 152 13.20 5.67 -7.53
CA TYR A 152 12.04 6.46 -7.91
C TYR A 152 12.40 7.82 -8.52
N LEU A 153 13.40 8.53 -7.96
CA LEU A 153 13.92 9.77 -8.54
C LEU A 153 14.39 9.58 -10.00
N LEU A 154 15.12 8.50 -10.26
CA LEU A 154 15.59 8.16 -11.61
C LEU A 154 14.41 7.84 -12.54
N ASP A 155 13.42 7.09 -12.06
CA ASP A 155 12.22 6.75 -12.82
C ASP A 155 11.42 8.01 -13.19
N LEU A 156 11.24 8.95 -12.26
CA LEU A 156 10.58 10.24 -12.51
C LEU A 156 11.30 11.08 -13.57
N ALA A 157 12.64 11.09 -13.56
CA ALA A 157 13.43 11.86 -14.53
C ALA A 157 13.50 11.21 -15.92
N ARG A 158 13.32 9.88 -15.98
CA ARG A 158 13.33 9.09 -17.22
C ARG A 158 11.94 8.88 -17.81
N ALA A 159 10.89 9.21 -17.06
CA ALA A 159 9.50 9.03 -17.44
C ALA A 159 9.23 9.67 -18.80
N ARG A 160 9.23 8.83 -19.85
CA ARG A 160 8.53 9.14 -21.10
C ARG A 160 7.03 8.93 -20.85
N PRO A 161 6.14 9.66 -21.55
CA PRO A 161 4.73 9.34 -21.51
C PRO A 161 4.57 7.88 -21.96
N SER A 162 4.28 6.98 -21.02
CA SER A 162 4.31 5.55 -21.27
C SER A 162 2.91 4.95 -21.19
N SER A 163 2.69 4.05 -22.15
CA SER A 163 1.52 3.30 -22.59
C SER A 163 0.33 3.10 -21.64
N PRO A 164 -0.88 2.89 -22.22
CA PRO A 164 -2.10 2.63 -21.46
C PRO A 164 -1.94 1.42 -20.52
N PRO A 165 -2.61 1.46 -19.34
CA PRO A 165 -2.49 0.43 -18.31
C PRO A 165 -2.74 -0.98 -18.81
N ALA A 166 -1.97 -1.93 -18.29
CA ALA A 166 -2.54 -3.24 -17.98
C ALA A 166 -3.56 -3.03 -16.84
N GLU A 167 -4.81 -3.42 -17.08
CA GLU A 167 -5.85 -3.44 -16.05
C GLU A 167 -5.48 -4.48 -15.00
N GLY A 168 -4.75 -4.05 -13.96
CA GLY A 168 -4.32 -4.89 -12.83
C GLY A 168 -5.45 -5.38 -11.91
N ASP A 169 -6.65 -5.55 -12.45
CA ASP A 169 -7.82 -6.09 -11.78
C ASP A 169 -8.18 -7.49 -12.28
N ARG A 170 -7.51 -7.98 -13.34
CA ARG A 170 -7.78 -9.31 -13.90
C ARG A 170 -6.92 -10.36 -13.22
N LEU A 171 -7.54 -11.20 -12.41
CA LEU A 171 -6.88 -12.36 -11.83
C LEU A 171 -6.56 -13.43 -12.88
N PRO A 172 -5.42 -14.14 -12.75
CA PRO A 172 -5.20 -15.40 -13.44
C PRO A 172 -6.34 -16.40 -13.15
N ALA A 173 -6.70 -17.24 -14.13
CA ALA A 173 -7.80 -18.20 -13.98
C ALA A 173 -7.64 -19.12 -12.76
N ASP A 174 -6.40 -19.56 -12.50
CA ASP A 174 -6.07 -20.50 -11.42
C ASP A 174 -5.68 -19.79 -10.10
N ALA A 175 -5.91 -18.47 -9.99
CA ALA A 175 -5.48 -17.69 -8.84
C ALA A 175 -6.11 -18.16 -7.52
N GLN A 176 -7.40 -18.52 -7.54
CA GLN A 176 -8.07 -19.04 -6.35
C GLN A 176 -7.55 -20.43 -5.98
N LEU A 177 -7.34 -21.30 -6.97
CA LEU A 177 -6.76 -22.63 -6.74
C LEU A 177 -5.39 -22.52 -6.07
N LEU A 178 -4.53 -21.62 -6.55
CA LEU A 178 -3.23 -21.34 -5.91
C LEU A 178 -3.41 -20.89 -4.46
N LEU A 179 -4.30 -19.93 -4.19
CA LEU A 179 -4.54 -19.43 -2.83
C LEU A 179 -5.01 -20.53 -1.87
N ASP A 180 -5.84 -21.45 -2.34
CA ASP A 180 -6.38 -22.54 -1.54
C ASP A 180 -5.32 -23.61 -1.22
N THR A 181 -4.23 -23.71 -2.01
CA THR A 181 -3.08 -24.57 -1.68
C THR A 181 -2.19 -24.01 -0.57
N ILE A 182 -2.29 -22.71 -0.28
CA ILE A 182 -1.44 -22.05 0.71
C ILE A 182 -2.03 -22.27 2.10
N GLY A 183 -1.35 -23.05 2.93
CA GLY A 183 -1.71 -23.30 4.33
C GLY A 183 -1.52 -22.11 5.28
N ALA A 184 -1.34 -20.90 4.77
CA ALA A 184 -1.19 -19.62 5.49
C ALA A 184 -2.31 -18.64 5.03
N PRO A 185 -2.69 -17.57 5.76
CA PRO A 185 -3.64 -16.58 5.25
C PRO A 185 -2.98 -15.90 4.06
N ALA A 186 -3.65 -15.98 2.92
CA ALA A 186 -3.14 -15.47 1.68
C ALA A 186 -4.23 -14.77 0.89
N PHE A 187 -3.84 -13.69 0.22
CA PHE A 187 -4.73 -12.94 -0.67
C PHE A 187 -3.93 -12.21 -1.75
N ILE A 188 -4.60 -11.85 -2.83
CA ILE A 188 -4.04 -11.10 -3.95
C ILE A 188 -4.62 -9.70 -3.94
N VAL A 189 -3.74 -8.70 -4.07
CA VAL A 189 -4.13 -7.29 -4.23
C VAL A 189 -3.64 -6.70 -5.53
N ASN A 190 -4.37 -5.71 -6.04
CA ASN A 190 -3.88 -4.84 -7.10
C ASN A 190 -2.99 -3.69 -6.54
N ARG A 191 -2.47 -2.85 -7.44
CA ARG A 191 -1.70 -1.63 -7.12
C ARG A 191 -2.40 -0.62 -6.20
N TYR A 192 -3.74 -0.61 -6.21
CA TYR A 192 -4.56 0.27 -5.35
C TYR A 192 -4.81 -0.33 -3.97
N ARG A 193 -4.32 -1.56 -3.74
CA ARG A 193 -4.53 -2.36 -2.55
C ARG A 193 -5.98 -2.82 -2.37
N ASP A 194 -6.70 -2.98 -3.46
CA ASP A 194 -7.96 -3.73 -3.48
C ASP A 194 -7.66 -5.22 -3.42
N VAL A 195 -8.30 -5.93 -2.50
CA VAL A 195 -8.24 -7.39 -2.45
C VAL A 195 -9.10 -7.96 -3.56
N LEU A 196 -8.49 -8.70 -4.47
CA LEU A 196 -9.16 -9.33 -5.60
C LEU A 196 -9.61 -10.75 -5.30
N ALA A 197 -8.78 -11.51 -4.56
CA ALA A 197 -9.07 -12.87 -4.11
C ALA A 197 -8.36 -13.15 -2.79
N ALA A 198 -8.90 -14.08 -2.00
CA ALA A 198 -8.36 -14.48 -0.71
C ALA A 198 -8.74 -15.92 -0.39
N ASN A 199 -7.91 -16.62 0.39
CA ASN A 199 -8.30 -17.91 0.96
C ASN A 199 -9.12 -17.73 2.24
N ALA A 200 -9.76 -18.82 2.69
CA ALA A 200 -10.63 -18.81 3.87
C ALA A 200 -9.91 -18.28 5.12
N ALA A 201 -8.68 -18.74 5.37
CA ALA A 201 -7.86 -18.32 6.51
C ALA A 201 -7.63 -16.80 6.55
N ALA A 202 -7.40 -16.15 5.41
CA ALA A 202 -7.29 -14.69 5.33
C ALA A 202 -8.60 -13.99 5.69
N THR A 203 -9.72 -14.45 5.12
CA THR A 203 -11.04 -13.83 5.37
C THR A 203 -11.53 -13.97 6.80
N GLU A 204 -11.11 -15.04 7.49
CA GLU A 204 -11.37 -15.28 8.91
C GLU A 204 -10.44 -14.45 9.80
N LEU A 205 -9.17 -14.30 9.41
CA LEU A 205 -8.18 -13.57 10.19
C LEU A 205 -8.52 -12.07 10.30
N SER A 206 -8.92 -11.44 9.19
CA SER A 206 -9.23 -10.01 9.19
C SER A 206 -10.23 -9.61 8.10
N PRO A 207 -11.23 -8.76 8.42
CA PRO A 207 -12.10 -8.16 7.42
C PRO A 207 -11.36 -7.39 6.31
N MET A 208 -10.17 -6.85 6.62
CA MET A 208 -9.33 -6.15 5.62
C MET A 208 -8.85 -7.07 4.48
N MET A 209 -8.87 -8.38 4.67
CA MET A 209 -8.35 -9.35 3.71
C MET A 209 -9.47 -9.97 2.85
N ARG A 210 -10.70 -9.47 2.97
CA ARG A 210 -11.83 -9.99 2.19
C ARG A 210 -11.83 -9.42 0.76
N PRO A 211 -12.16 -10.23 -0.27
CA PRO A 211 -12.31 -9.73 -1.62
C PRO A 211 -13.27 -8.54 -1.71
N GLY A 212 -12.92 -7.55 -2.53
CA GLY A 212 -13.65 -6.29 -2.68
C GLY A 212 -13.27 -5.19 -1.67
N VAL A 213 -12.50 -5.51 -0.62
CA VAL A 213 -12.04 -4.51 0.34
C VAL A 213 -10.79 -3.79 -0.17
N ASN A 214 -10.82 -2.46 -0.16
CA ASN A 214 -9.61 -1.65 -0.32
C ASN A 214 -8.89 -1.52 1.03
N ARG A 215 -7.69 -2.09 1.14
CA ARG A 215 -6.96 -2.17 2.40
C ARG A 215 -6.50 -0.82 2.92
N ILE A 216 -6.14 0.11 2.04
CA ILE A 216 -5.73 1.45 2.46
C ILE A 216 -6.94 2.20 3.02
N ARG A 217 -8.10 2.14 2.35
CA ARG A 217 -9.34 2.72 2.91
C ARG A 217 -9.67 2.13 4.26
N ALA A 218 -9.64 0.81 4.40
CA ALA A 218 -9.93 0.15 5.68
C ALA A 218 -8.97 0.65 6.78
N LEU A 219 -7.67 0.70 6.52
CA LEU A 219 -6.69 1.12 7.52
C LEU A 219 -6.86 2.60 7.95
N PHE A 220 -7.16 3.49 7.01
CA PHE A 220 -7.23 4.92 7.30
C PHE A 220 -8.62 5.41 7.74
N LEU A 221 -9.70 4.70 7.40
CA LEU A 221 -11.07 5.17 7.57
C LEU A 221 -11.92 4.31 8.53
N ASP A 222 -11.46 3.11 8.91
CA ASP A 222 -12.15 2.25 9.86
C ASP A 222 -11.37 2.14 11.19
N ALA A 223 -11.98 2.68 12.25
CA ALA A 223 -11.42 2.65 13.59
C ALA A 223 -11.32 1.24 14.19
N GLU A 224 -12.15 0.29 13.74
CA GLU A 224 -12.07 -1.10 14.20
C GLU A 224 -10.85 -1.81 13.61
N THR A 225 -10.61 -1.62 12.32
CA THR A 225 -9.37 -2.02 11.66
C THR A 225 -8.14 -1.47 12.39
N GLN A 226 -8.13 -0.17 12.75
CA GLN A 226 -7.01 0.43 13.47
C GLN A 226 -6.78 -0.22 14.85
N ARG A 227 -7.86 -0.46 15.61
CA ARG A 227 -7.78 -1.15 16.92
C ARG A 227 -7.25 -2.59 16.82
N ALA A 228 -7.45 -3.26 15.69
CA ALA A 228 -6.92 -4.60 15.45
C ALA A 228 -5.40 -4.62 15.17
N HIS A 229 -4.77 -3.46 14.97
CA HIS A 229 -3.35 -3.34 14.63
C HIS A 229 -2.64 -2.38 15.61
N PRO A 230 -1.90 -2.88 16.61
CA PRO A 230 -1.23 -2.03 17.60
C PRO A 230 -0.32 -0.95 17.00
N ASP A 231 0.40 -1.29 15.91
CA ASP A 231 1.31 -0.38 15.20
C ASP A 231 0.72 0.14 13.88
N TRP A 232 -0.58 0.42 13.86
CA TRP A 232 -1.28 0.75 12.61
C TRP A 232 -0.73 2.00 11.92
N GLU A 233 -0.24 3.01 12.65
CA GLU A 233 0.35 4.21 12.03
C GLU A 233 1.64 3.89 11.27
N GLN A 234 2.47 2.99 11.81
CA GLN A 234 3.69 2.53 11.14
C GLN A 234 3.35 1.70 9.90
N HIS A 235 2.34 0.83 10.00
CA HIS A 235 1.82 0.09 8.86
C HIS A 235 1.24 1.03 7.79
N ALA A 236 0.53 2.08 8.22
CA ALA A 236 -0.05 3.10 7.36
C ALA A 236 1.03 3.88 6.59
N ALA A 237 2.11 4.29 7.24
CA ALA A 237 3.27 4.91 6.59
C ALA A 237 3.87 4.00 5.51
N SER A 238 4.06 2.72 5.84
CA SER A 238 4.58 1.73 4.88
C SER A 238 3.63 1.51 3.69
N MET A 239 2.31 1.43 3.93
CA MET A 239 1.31 1.27 2.88
C MET A 239 1.23 2.50 1.95
N VAL A 240 1.40 3.71 2.48
CA VAL A 240 1.44 4.94 1.69
C VAL A 240 2.68 5.00 0.79
N ALA A 241 3.85 4.68 1.34
CA ALA A 241 5.09 4.64 0.58
C ALA A 241 5.05 3.60 -0.56
N GLN A 242 4.41 2.46 -0.29
CA GLN A 242 4.11 1.41 -1.24
C GLN A 242 3.11 1.82 -2.33
N LEU A 243 2.01 2.47 -1.96
CA LEU A 243 1.06 2.99 -2.93
C LEU A 243 1.77 3.94 -3.91
N ARG A 244 2.63 4.83 -3.42
CA ARG A 244 3.38 5.76 -4.27
C ARG A 244 4.34 5.01 -5.22
N ALA A 245 5.06 4.02 -4.71
CA ALA A 245 5.94 3.19 -5.53
C ALA A 245 5.16 2.47 -6.65
N ASP A 246 4.01 1.88 -6.33
CA ASP A 246 3.19 1.15 -7.30
C ASP A 246 2.53 2.04 -8.35
N LEU A 247 2.13 3.26 -7.96
CA LEU A 247 1.62 4.25 -8.90
C LEU A 247 2.73 4.78 -9.82
N GLY A 248 3.99 4.80 -9.35
CA GLY A 248 5.11 5.20 -10.18
C GLY A 248 4.95 6.65 -10.65
N THR A 249 5.03 6.83 -11.97
CA THR A 249 4.82 8.10 -12.68
C THR A 249 3.39 8.29 -13.20
N ARG A 250 2.45 7.45 -12.76
CA ARG A 250 1.08 7.37 -13.29
C ARG A 250 0.08 8.11 -12.41
N THR A 251 0.39 9.35 -12.02
CA THR A 251 -0.50 10.13 -11.13
C THR A 251 -1.71 10.74 -11.86
N ASP A 252 -1.77 10.61 -13.18
CA ASP A 252 -2.90 11.01 -14.01
C ASP A 252 -4.04 9.97 -14.04
N ASP A 253 -3.85 8.79 -13.44
CA ASP A 253 -4.88 7.75 -13.35
C ASP A 253 -6.09 8.25 -12.52
N PRO A 254 -7.30 8.35 -13.11
CA PRO A 254 -8.48 8.85 -12.41
C PRO A 254 -8.84 8.08 -11.14
N ARG A 255 -8.57 6.76 -11.12
CA ARG A 255 -8.82 5.92 -9.94
C ARG A 255 -7.83 6.23 -8.83
N ALA A 256 -6.55 6.41 -9.18
CA ALA A 256 -5.54 6.86 -8.24
C ALA A 256 -5.91 8.21 -7.63
N GLN A 257 -6.28 9.18 -8.47
CA GLN A 257 -6.67 10.52 -8.03
C GLN A 257 -7.89 10.50 -7.10
N THR A 258 -8.89 9.68 -7.42
CA THR A 258 -10.07 9.52 -6.58
C THR A 258 -9.71 8.94 -5.20
N LEU A 259 -8.90 7.87 -5.17
CA LEU A 259 -8.47 7.25 -3.92
C LEU A 259 -7.63 8.20 -3.06
N ILE A 260 -6.61 8.85 -3.66
CA ILE A 260 -5.74 9.79 -2.96
C ILE A 260 -6.52 11.00 -2.46
N GLY A 261 -7.41 11.56 -3.30
CA GLY A 261 -8.23 12.71 -2.96
C GLY A 261 -9.15 12.41 -1.77
N GLU A 262 -9.85 11.27 -1.81
CA GLU A 262 -10.68 10.82 -0.69
C GLU A 262 -9.89 10.70 0.61
N LEU A 263 -8.77 9.98 0.59
CA LEU A 263 -7.97 9.73 1.80
C LEU A 263 -7.34 11.01 2.35
N THR A 264 -6.89 11.91 1.47
CA THR A 264 -6.32 13.21 1.86
C THR A 264 -7.35 14.12 2.53
N MET A 265 -8.62 14.05 2.09
CA MET A 265 -9.71 14.80 2.70
C MET A 265 -10.13 14.21 4.05
N LYS A 266 -10.19 12.88 4.16
CA LYS A 266 -10.76 12.19 5.32
C LYS A 266 -9.73 11.86 6.42
N SER A 267 -8.43 11.84 6.12
CA SER A 267 -7.39 11.50 7.09
C SER A 267 -6.25 12.52 7.08
N SER A 268 -6.06 13.21 8.21
CA SER A 268 -4.91 14.11 8.41
C SER A 268 -3.59 13.36 8.36
N LEU A 269 -3.52 12.16 8.92
CA LEU A 269 -2.34 11.30 8.88
C LEU A 269 -2.00 10.92 7.44
N PHE A 270 -2.98 10.47 6.64
CA PHE A 270 -2.73 10.14 5.23
C PHE A 270 -2.15 11.35 4.49
N ARG A 271 -2.75 12.54 4.66
CA ARG A 271 -2.25 13.77 4.03
C ARG A 271 -0.79 14.03 4.39
N THR A 272 -0.45 13.96 5.68
CA THR A 272 0.94 14.13 6.14
C THR A 272 1.90 13.10 5.53
N LEU A 273 1.51 11.82 5.50
CA LEU A 273 2.34 10.75 4.92
C LEU A 273 2.49 10.90 3.40
N TRP A 274 1.42 11.28 2.71
CA TRP A 274 1.43 11.51 1.27
C TRP A 274 2.34 12.70 0.91
N ASP A 275 2.25 13.81 1.64
CA ASP A 275 3.05 15.03 1.43
C ASP A 275 4.55 14.83 1.70
N ARG A 276 4.93 13.82 2.48
CA ARG A 276 6.35 13.45 2.70
C ARG A 276 7.02 12.84 1.47
N HIS A 277 6.23 12.34 0.51
CA HIS A 277 6.74 11.66 -0.68
C HIS A 277 7.71 10.51 -0.36
N ASP A 278 7.50 9.82 0.75
CA ASP A 278 8.23 8.58 1.03
C ASP A 278 7.85 7.53 -0.03
N VAL A 279 8.83 6.78 -0.51
CA VAL A 279 8.66 5.74 -1.51
C VAL A 279 9.23 4.46 -0.93
N GLY A 280 8.46 3.40 -0.98
CA GLY A 280 8.89 2.12 -0.44
C GLY A 280 8.33 0.97 -1.25
N ARG A 281 9.13 0.03 -1.77
CA ARG A 281 8.53 -1.10 -2.53
C ARG A 281 7.81 -2.08 -1.61
N GLY A 282 8.09 -2.00 -0.32
CA GLY A 282 7.56 -2.94 0.67
C GLY A 282 8.19 -4.30 0.46
N GLY A 283 8.72 -4.86 1.54
CA GLY A 283 9.26 -6.22 1.52
C GLY A 283 8.61 -7.03 2.62
N ARG A 284 9.42 -7.92 3.17
CA ARG A 284 9.12 -8.62 4.41
C ARG A 284 8.87 -7.62 5.54
N SER A 285 7.75 -7.78 6.23
CA SER A 285 7.43 -6.96 7.40
C SER A 285 6.74 -7.80 8.46
N ASP A 286 7.16 -7.65 9.71
CA ASP A 286 6.49 -8.29 10.83
C ASP A 286 5.27 -7.44 11.26
N THR A 287 4.21 -8.10 11.70
CA THR A 287 2.93 -7.48 12.04
C THR A 287 2.26 -8.21 13.20
N LEU A 288 1.56 -7.47 14.04
CA LEU A 288 0.69 -8.01 15.08
C LEU A 288 -0.77 -7.76 14.70
N ILE A 289 -1.59 -8.79 14.86
CA ILE A 289 -3.03 -8.72 14.66
C ILE A 289 -3.73 -9.09 15.96
N VAL A 290 -4.56 -8.19 16.47
CA VAL A 290 -5.39 -8.36 17.65
C VAL A 290 -6.81 -8.65 17.22
N ARG A 291 -7.40 -9.72 17.77
CA ARG A 291 -8.80 -10.07 17.57
C ARG A 291 -9.55 -9.97 18.90
N PRO A 292 -10.81 -9.49 18.92
CA PRO A 292 -11.58 -9.41 20.15
C PRO A 292 -11.63 -10.76 20.88
N GLY A 293 -11.32 -10.75 22.18
CA GLY A 293 -11.37 -11.95 23.04
C GLY A 293 -10.27 -13.00 22.78
N ARG A 294 -9.24 -12.69 21.99
CA ARG A 294 -8.15 -13.62 21.65
C ARG A 294 -6.78 -13.00 21.88
N PRO A 295 -5.73 -13.79 22.15
CA PRO A 295 -4.37 -13.26 22.24
C PRO A 295 -3.91 -12.68 20.89
N PRO A 296 -3.01 -11.67 20.90
CA PRO A 296 -2.40 -11.15 19.67
C PRO A 296 -1.67 -12.24 18.91
N LEU A 297 -1.79 -12.21 17.58
CA LEU A 297 -1.08 -13.12 16.68
C LEU A 297 0.01 -12.35 15.93
N ALA A 298 1.24 -12.88 16.00
CA ALA A 298 2.38 -12.33 15.28
C ALA A 298 2.53 -13.03 13.93
N PHE A 299 2.70 -12.23 12.88
CA PHE A 299 2.93 -12.72 11.53
C PHE A 299 4.09 -12.00 10.90
N ARG A 300 4.75 -12.71 10.00
CA ARG A 300 5.63 -12.14 8.99
C ARG A 300 4.88 -12.09 7.68
N GLN A 301 4.75 -10.90 7.13
CA GLN A 301 4.16 -10.71 5.81
C GLN A 301 5.23 -10.92 4.74
N GLU A 302 4.94 -11.76 3.77
CA GLU A 302 5.70 -11.89 2.53
C GLU A 302 4.86 -11.37 1.37
N LYS A 303 5.48 -10.59 0.48
CA LYS A 303 4.83 -9.97 -0.69
C LYS A 303 5.53 -10.46 -1.95
N LEU A 304 4.78 -11.14 -2.80
CA LEU A 304 5.28 -11.81 -4.00
C LEU A 304 4.57 -11.23 -5.21
N GLN A 305 5.32 -10.66 -6.14
CA GLN A 305 4.78 -10.16 -7.39
C GLN A 305 4.44 -11.31 -8.33
N LEU A 306 3.25 -11.27 -8.93
CA LEU A 306 2.87 -12.27 -9.91
C LEU A 306 3.52 -11.94 -11.26
N VAL A 307 4.22 -12.92 -11.84
CA VAL A 307 4.85 -12.74 -13.17
C VAL A 307 3.79 -12.54 -14.25
N ALA A 308 2.62 -13.18 -14.12
CA ALA A 308 1.51 -13.07 -15.06
C ALA A 308 0.97 -11.64 -15.18
N ASP A 309 0.96 -10.90 -14.08
CA ASP A 309 0.63 -9.47 -14.05
C ASP A 309 1.41 -8.78 -12.92
N PRO A 310 2.46 -7.99 -13.26
CA PRO A 310 3.26 -7.26 -12.28
C PRO A 310 2.47 -6.23 -11.45
N ALA A 311 1.23 -5.89 -11.85
CA ALA A 311 0.32 -5.05 -11.06
C ALA A 311 -0.28 -5.77 -9.85
N LEU A 312 -0.17 -7.10 -9.79
CA LEU A 312 -0.73 -7.95 -8.76
C LEU A 312 0.34 -8.40 -7.77
N LEU A 313 -0.02 -8.37 -6.49
CA LEU A 313 0.81 -8.85 -5.39
C LEU A 313 0.05 -9.93 -4.61
N LEU A 314 0.63 -11.12 -4.51
CA LEU A 314 0.27 -12.13 -3.54
C LEU A 314 0.87 -11.76 -2.19
N VAL A 315 0.05 -11.68 -1.16
CA VAL A 315 0.48 -11.39 0.21
C VAL A 315 0.18 -12.61 1.07
N VAL A 316 1.19 -13.10 1.79
CA VAL A 316 1.09 -14.26 2.67
C VAL A 316 1.48 -13.89 4.08
N TYR A 317 0.69 -14.29 5.07
CA TYR A 317 0.92 -14.03 6.49
C TYR A 317 1.47 -15.29 7.16
N LEU A 318 2.80 -15.39 7.27
CA LEU A 318 3.47 -16.53 7.88
C LEU A 318 3.46 -16.36 9.41
N PRO A 319 2.84 -17.28 10.18
CA PRO A 319 2.84 -17.20 11.64
C PRO A 319 4.28 -17.12 12.18
N GLN A 320 4.52 -16.22 13.11
CA GLN A 320 5.75 -16.23 13.90
C GLN A 320 5.45 -16.98 15.19
N THR A 321 6.26 -17.99 15.53
CA THR A 321 6.35 -18.44 16.92
C THR A 321 6.79 -17.23 17.75
N ALA A 322 6.10 -16.96 18.86
CA ALA A 322 6.53 -15.92 19.80
C ALA A 322 8.01 -16.15 20.14
N PRO A 323 8.83 -15.09 20.34
CA PRO A 323 10.18 -15.27 20.83
C PRO A 323 10.12 -16.11 22.12
N SER A 324 10.79 -17.26 22.06
CA SER A 324 10.90 -18.21 23.17
C SER A 324 11.84 -17.64 24.23
N ASP A 325 11.39 -16.68 25.03
CA ASP A 325 12.00 -16.31 26.31
C ASP A 325 11.19 -16.89 27.49
N VAL A 326 10.75 -18.14 27.33
CA VAL A 326 10.32 -19.00 28.43
C VAL A 326 11.21 -20.23 28.36
N PRO A 327 12.05 -20.52 29.38
CA PRO A 327 12.84 -21.75 29.36
C PRO A 327 11.88 -22.93 29.30
N PRO A 328 12.19 -23.98 28.52
CA PRO A 328 11.30 -25.13 28.41
C PRO A 328 11.13 -25.71 29.82
N ALA A 329 9.88 -25.81 30.26
CA ALA A 329 9.54 -26.69 31.35
C ALA A 329 9.89 -28.10 30.89
N ASP A 330 10.77 -28.72 31.66
CA ASP A 330 11.28 -30.06 31.47
C ASP A 330 10.11 -31.06 31.44
N SER A 331 9.80 -31.60 30.26
CA SER A 331 9.17 -32.91 30.10
C SER A 331 9.26 -33.36 28.64
N GLY A 332 9.72 -34.60 28.49
CA GLY A 332 10.18 -35.18 27.25
C GLY A 332 9.09 -35.59 26.26
N GLU A 333 9.63 -36.13 25.17
CA GLU A 333 9.00 -36.91 24.10
C GLU A 333 8.38 -36.16 22.91
N GLY A 334 8.92 -36.48 21.72
CA GLY A 334 8.11 -36.60 20.50
C GLY A 334 8.19 -35.44 19.51
N LEU A 335 9.20 -35.46 18.63
CA LEU A 335 9.15 -34.74 17.36
C LEU A 335 8.06 -35.33 16.46
N SER A 336 7.00 -34.58 16.17
CA SER A 336 6.21 -34.69 14.93
C SER A 336 5.19 -33.56 14.79
N GLY A 337 5.04 -33.05 13.57
CA GLY A 337 3.80 -32.42 13.10
C GLY A 337 3.90 -30.92 12.82
N CYS A 338 3.87 -30.57 11.53
CA CYS A 338 3.34 -29.30 11.05
C CYS A 338 2.04 -28.99 11.81
N ARG A 339 2.05 -28.00 12.70
CA ARG A 339 0.84 -27.64 13.43
C ARG A 339 -0.08 -26.87 12.50
N ALA A 340 -1.23 -27.48 12.24
CA ALA A 340 -2.40 -26.87 11.68
C ALA A 340 -2.76 -25.58 12.45
N TRP A 341 -3.45 -24.71 11.73
CA TRP A 341 -4.18 -23.55 12.26
C TRP A 341 -4.84 -23.84 13.61
N PRO A 342 -4.70 -22.95 14.61
CA PRO A 342 -5.50 -23.07 15.82
C PRO A 342 -6.96 -22.80 15.48
N GLU A 343 -7.77 -23.85 15.39
CA GLU A 343 -9.22 -23.77 15.30
C GLU A 343 -9.80 -23.24 16.63
N THR A 344 -10.68 -22.24 16.49
CA THR A 344 -11.65 -21.67 17.46
C THR A 344 -11.23 -21.43 18.91
#